data_AF-A0A5C6F4J5-F1
#
_entry.id   AF-A0A5C6F4J5-F1
#
_cell.length_a   1.000
_cell.length_b   1.000
_cell.length_c   1.000
_cell.angle_alpha   90.00
_cell.angle_beta   90.00
_cell.angle_gamma   90.00
#
_symmetry.space_group_name_H-M   'P 1'
#
loop_
_entity.id
_entity.type
_entity.pdbx_description
1 polymer ?
#
loop_
_entity_poly.entity_id
_entity_poly.type
_entity_poly.pdbx_seq_one_letter_code
_entity_poly.pdbx_strand_id
1 'polypeptide(L)'
;MRFTEDEIVAAKRLHECGLPWEPQAGHYVFDETGFCEQSSPFQEKVYFILNYSYFMRIVGGVKRFTEIMVWLPTWEDLREVLRDLGLSDIEVANYLDERQATGLGSERLALYQLVQDCLSKSATSPQEVQSSDQTES
;
A
#
# COMPACT_ATOMS: atom_id res chain seq x y z
N MET A 1 2.07 -9.82 -13.77
CA MET A 1 2.51 -8.49 -13.31
C MET A 1 4.00 -8.55 -12.98
N ARG A 2 4.78 -7.52 -13.28
CA ARG A 2 6.14 -7.34 -12.76
C ARG A 2 6.20 -6.02 -11.99
N PHE A 3 7.03 -5.97 -10.96
CA PHE A 3 7.29 -4.79 -10.15
C PHE A 3 8.76 -4.40 -10.29
N THR A 4 9.02 -3.11 -10.48
CA THR A 4 10.39 -2.61 -10.45
C THR A 4 10.92 -2.66 -9.02
N GLU A 5 12.24 -2.63 -8.87
CA GLU A 5 12.86 -2.57 -7.53
C GLU A 5 12.40 -1.33 -6.75
N ASP A 6 12.24 -0.18 -7.44
CA ASP A 6 11.76 1.06 -6.83
C ASP A 6 10.32 0.91 -6.30
N GLU A 7 9.46 0.17 -7.01
CA GLU A 7 8.08 -0.10 -6.55
C GLU A 7 8.05 -1.05 -5.35
N ILE A 8 8.91 -2.08 -5.33
CA ILE A 8 9.04 -2.97 -4.17
C ILE A 8 9.54 -2.19 -2.95
N VAL A 9 10.55 -1.32 -3.13
CA VAL A 9 11.05 -0.45 -2.07
C VAL A 9 9.95 0.52 -1.59
N ALA A 10 9.18 1.10 -2.50
CA ALA A 10 8.08 1.99 -2.13
C ALA A 10 6.96 1.25 -1.38
N ALA A 11 6.61 0.04 -1.80
CA ALA A 11 5.62 -0.80 -1.11
C ALA A 11 6.05 -1.14 0.33
N LYS A 12 7.33 -1.46 0.55
CA LYS A 12 7.89 -1.67 1.89
C LYS A 12 7.76 -0.42 2.76
N ARG A 13 8.05 0.76 2.21
CA ARG A 13 7.86 2.03 2.92
C ARG A 13 6.39 2.27 3.28
N LEU A 14 5.45 1.95 2.40
CA LEU A 14 4.02 2.05 2.73
C LEU A 14 3.64 1.12 3.88
N HIS A 15 4.17 -0.10 3.89
CA HIS A 15 3.98 -1.03 4.99
C HIS A 15 4.52 -0.47 6.31
N GLU A 16 5.73 0.10 6.31
CA GLU A 16 6.34 0.75 7.47
C GLU A 16 5.55 2.01 7.93
N CYS A 17 4.94 2.75 7.01
CA CYS A 17 4.05 3.86 7.29
C CYS A 17 2.67 3.44 7.82
N GLY A 18 2.42 2.13 7.98
CA GLY A 18 1.19 1.62 8.53
C GLY A 18 0.00 1.66 7.57
N LEU A 19 0.25 1.56 6.25
CA LEU A 19 -0.83 1.41 5.26
C LEU A 19 -1.77 0.27 5.69
N PRO A 20 -3.04 0.56 6.03
CA PRO A 20 -3.98 -0.50 6.35
C PRO A 20 -4.25 -1.32 5.10
N TRP A 21 -4.09 -2.64 5.21
CA TRP A 21 -4.48 -3.56 4.16
C TRP A 21 -4.86 -4.91 4.78
N GLU A 22 -5.74 -5.63 4.09
CA GLU A 22 -6.06 -7.01 4.42
C GLU A 22 -5.73 -7.90 3.20
N PRO A 23 -5.14 -9.09 3.37
CA PRO A 23 -4.89 -9.99 2.26
C PRO A 23 -6.19 -10.41 1.59
N GLN A 24 -6.26 -10.36 0.27
CA GLN A 24 -7.41 -10.83 -0.49
C GLN A 24 -6.97 -11.61 -1.72
N ALA A 25 -7.84 -12.49 -2.21
CA ALA A 25 -7.60 -13.14 -3.49
C ALA A 25 -7.53 -12.08 -4.59
N GLY A 26 -6.49 -12.11 -5.41
CA GLY A 26 -6.21 -11.05 -6.37
C GLY A 26 -5.05 -10.11 -5.99
N HIS A 27 -4.60 -10.12 -4.73
CA HIS A 27 -3.46 -9.29 -4.34
C HIS A 27 -2.13 -9.91 -4.76
N TYR A 28 -1.19 -9.03 -5.14
CA TYR A 28 0.22 -9.37 -5.24
C TYR A 28 0.93 -9.11 -3.92
N VAL A 29 1.87 -9.96 -3.55
CA VAL A 29 2.66 -9.82 -2.32
C VAL A 29 4.13 -10.12 -2.57
N PHE A 30 5.00 -9.48 -1.82
CA PHE A 30 6.42 -9.75 -1.77
C PHE A 30 6.75 -10.53 -0.51
N ASP A 31 7.41 -11.68 -0.67
CA ASP A 31 7.90 -12.51 0.43
C ASP A 31 9.35 -12.15 0.77
N GLU A 32 9.54 -11.35 1.82
CA GLU A 32 10.87 -10.98 2.30
C GLU A 32 11.58 -12.13 3.00
N THR A 33 10.80 -13.04 3.58
CA THR A 33 11.27 -14.06 4.52
C THR A 33 11.73 -15.34 3.84
N GLY A 34 11.33 -15.55 2.58
CA GLY A 34 11.55 -16.82 1.88
C GLY A 34 10.65 -17.95 2.39
N PHE A 35 9.47 -17.58 2.92
CA PHE A 35 8.45 -18.53 3.33
C PHE A 35 7.98 -19.42 2.17
N CYS A 36 7.81 -18.82 0.99
CA CYS A 36 7.48 -19.53 -0.23
C CYS A 36 8.75 -20.16 -0.82
N GLU A 37 8.94 -21.46 -0.59
CA GLU A 37 10.10 -22.20 -1.12
C GLU A 37 10.10 -22.31 -2.66
N GLN A 38 8.93 -22.26 -3.28
CA GLN A 38 8.78 -22.36 -4.73
C GLN A 38 9.09 -21.02 -5.40
N SER A 39 9.83 -21.07 -6.51
CA SER A 39 10.06 -19.88 -7.32
C SER A 39 8.74 -19.34 -7.86
N SER A 40 8.59 -18.02 -7.83
CA SER A 40 7.41 -17.37 -8.39
C SER A 40 7.44 -17.39 -9.92
N PRO A 41 6.28 -17.60 -10.57
CA PRO A 41 6.15 -17.52 -12.02
C PRO A 41 6.17 -16.07 -12.56
N PHE A 42 6.11 -15.06 -11.70
CA PHE A 42 6.02 -13.64 -12.10
C PHE A 42 7.39 -12.94 -12.08
N GLN A 43 8.03 -13.00 -10.92
CA GLN A 43 9.29 -12.36 -10.55
C GLN A 43 9.72 -12.97 -9.22
N GLU A 44 11.03 -13.06 -8.97
CA GLU A 44 11.56 -13.58 -7.70
C GLU A 44 10.85 -12.97 -6.49
N LYS A 45 10.41 -13.84 -5.55
CA LYS A 45 9.70 -13.49 -4.31
C LYS A 45 8.36 -12.76 -4.45
N VAL A 46 7.85 -12.52 -5.67
CA VAL A 46 6.55 -11.89 -5.90
C VAL A 46 5.46 -12.94 -6.12
N TYR A 47 4.51 -13.09 -5.21
CA TYR A 47 3.43 -14.07 -5.31
C TYR A 47 2.07 -13.41 -5.55
N PHE A 48 1.13 -14.19 -6.07
CA PHE A 48 -0.25 -13.78 -6.28
C PHE A 48 -1.17 -14.65 -5.43
N ILE A 49 -2.05 -14.02 -4.65
CA ILE A 49 -2.98 -14.74 -3.78
C ILE A 49 -4.11 -15.30 -4.65
N LEU A 50 -4.01 -16.57 -5.04
CA LEU A 50 -5.06 -17.27 -5.80
C LEU A 50 -6.17 -17.81 -4.89
N ASN A 51 -5.78 -18.41 -3.77
CA ASN A 51 -6.69 -19.03 -2.82
C ASN A 51 -6.37 -18.53 -1.42
N TYR A 52 -7.12 -17.52 -0.98
CA TYR A 52 -6.97 -16.90 0.33
C TYR A 52 -6.98 -17.93 1.46
N SER A 53 -8.00 -18.80 1.51
CA SER A 53 -8.16 -19.79 2.59
C SER A 53 -6.97 -20.75 2.68
N TYR A 54 -6.43 -21.16 1.53
CA TYR A 54 -5.25 -22.02 1.48
C TYR A 54 -4.01 -21.30 2.03
N PHE A 55 -3.74 -20.07 1.56
CA PHE A 55 -2.60 -19.29 2.02
C PHE A 55 -2.66 -18.98 3.51
N MET A 56 -3.83 -18.53 4.00
CA MET A 56 -4.00 -18.25 5.42
C MET A 56 -3.78 -19.50 6.28
N ARG A 57 -4.26 -20.67 5.84
CA ARG A 57 -4.05 -21.92 6.57
C ARG A 57 -2.57 -22.30 6.67
N ILE A 58 -1.80 -22.11 5.61
CA ILE A 58 -0.37 -22.50 5.58
C ILE A 58 0.48 -21.51 6.36
N VAL A 59 0.20 -20.21 6.23
CA VAL A 59 0.97 -19.17 6.94
C VAL A 59 0.62 -19.09 8.43
N GLY A 60 -0.56 -19.54 8.83
CA GLY A 60 -1.03 -19.50 10.23
C GLY A 60 -1.94 -18.32 10.54
N GLY A 61 -2.65 -17.81 9.53
CA GLY A 61 -3.68 -16.77 9.64
C GLY A 61 -3.23 -15.39 9.15
N VAL A 62 -4.20 -14.47 9.10
CA VAL A 62 -4.04 -13.12 8.54
C VAL A 62 -2.93 -12.35 9.25
N LYS A 63 -2.92 -12.35 10.59
CA LYS A 63 -1.91 -11.62 11.38
C LYS A 63 -0.49 -12.00 10.98
N ARG A 64 -0.21 -13.32 10.92
CA ARG A 64 1.12 -13.79 10.57
C ARG A 64 1.45 -13.46 9.11
N PHE A 65 0.46 -13.53 8.24
CA PHE A 65 0.61 -13.18 6.82
C PHE A 65 1.02 -11.73 6.64
N THR A 66 0.34 -10.79 7.29
CA THR A 66 0.64 -9.36 7.21
C THR A 66 1.98 -8.98 7.85
N GLU A 67 2.54 -9.83 8.71
CA GLU A 67 3.88 -9.63 9.32
C GLU A 67 5.03 -10.07 8.41
N ILE A 68 4.82 -11.01 7.50
CA ILE A 68 5.90 -11.61 6.68
C ILE A 68 5.79 -11.29 5.19
N MET A 69 4.61 -10.83 4.75
CA MET A 69 4.34 -10.47 3.38
C MET A 69 4.10 -8.96 3.29
N VAL A 70 4.71 -8.36 2.27
CA VAL A 70 4.45 -6.96 1.91
C VAL A 70 3.46 -6.94 0.76
N TRP A 71 2.37 -6.18 0.90
CA TRP A 71 1.43 -5.99 -0.21
C TRP A 71 2.08 -5.19 -1.34
N LEU A 72 1.93 -5.66 -2.56
CA LEU A 72 2.34 -4.97 -3.78
C LEU A 72 1.11 -4.50 -4.55
N PRO A 73 0.48 -3.39 -4.13
CA PRO A 73 -0.71 -2.88 -4.79
C PRO A 73 -0.42 -2.55 -6.26
N THR A 74 -1.38 -2.92 -7.10
CA THR A 74 -1.45 -2.56 -8.51
C THR A 74 -1.81 -1.09 -8.68
N TRP A 75 -1.91 -0.63 -9.94
CA TRP A 75 -2.35 0.74 -10.18
C TRP A 75 -3.77 0.96 -9.69
N GLU A 76 -4.66 -0.01 -9.93
CA GLU A 76 -6.05 0.00 -9.51
C GLU A 76 -6.19 -0.01 -7.98
N ASP A 77 -5.41 -0.87 -7.31
CA ASP A 77 -5.38 -0.94 -5.84
C ASP A 77 -4.95 0.40 -5.23
N LEU A 78 -3.89 1.04 -5.76
CA LEU A 78 -3.42 2.33 -5.28
C LEU A 78 -4.48 3.43 -5.48
N ARG A 79 -5.25 3.37 -6.57
CA ARG A 79 -6.35 4.30 -6.81
C ARG A 79 -7.49 4.12 -5.82
N GLU A 80 -7.79 2.88 -5.43
CA GLU A 80 -8.74 2.59 -4.36
C GLU A 80 -8.26 3.16 -3.03
N VAL A 81 -7.00 2.88 -2.66
CA VAL A 81 -6.39 3.44 -1.44
C VAL A 81 -6.45 4.97 -1.42
N LEU A 82 -6.12 5.64 -2.52
CA LEU A 82 -6.15 7.11 -2.59
C LEU A 82 -7.57 7.67 -2.46
N ARG A 83 -8.57 7.00 -3.01
CA ARG A 83 -9.98 7.37 -2.82
C ARG A 83 -10.42 7.23 -1.37
N ASP A 84 -10.00 6.16 -0.71
CA ASP A 84 -10.27 5.93 0.73
C ASP A 84 -9.57 6.97 1.61
N LEU A 85 -8.42 7.48 1.17
CA LEU A 85 -7.72 8.62 1.78
C LEU A 85 -8.31 9.99 1.42
N GLY A 86 -9.39 10.02 0.62
CA GLY A 86 -10.14 11.23 0.30
C GLY A 86 -9.67 12.01 -0.91
N LEU A 87 -8.73 11.48 -1.71
CA LEU A 87 -8.28 12.13 -2.93
C LEU A 87 -9.24 11.83 -4.09
N SER A 88 -9.59 12.88 -4.83
CA SER A 88 -10.36 12.77 -6.05
C SER A 88 -9.51 12.31 -7.24
N ASP A 89 -10.18 11.74 -8.25
CA ASP A 89 -9.53 11.32 -9.49
C ASP A 89 -8.81 12.48 -10.21
N ILE A 90 -9.31 13.71 -10.06
CA ILE A 90 -8.71 14.93 -10.64
C ILE A 90 -7.40 15.28 -9.93
N GLU A 91 -7.36 15.21 -8.60
CA GLU A 91 -6.13 15.47 -7.83
C GLU A 91 -5.04 14.45 -8.17
N VAL A 92 -5.42 13.18 -8.32
CA VAL A 92 -4.50 12.13 -8.74
C VAL A 92 -4.00 12.38 -10.17
N ALA A 93 -4.88 12.74 -11.10
CA ALA A 93 -4.50 13.04 -12.48
C ALA A 93 -3.53 14.23 -12.56
N ASN A 94 -3.80 15.31 -11.82
CA ASN A 94 -2.92 16.47 -11.73
C ASN A 94 -1.54 16.09 -11.16
N TYR A 95 -1.52 15.29 -10.09
CA TYR A 95 -0.27 14.82 -9.48
C TYR A 95 0.61 14.03 -10.47
N LEU A 96 -0.02 13.17 -11.29
CA LEU A 96 0.67 12.38 -12.32
C LEU A 96 1.18 13.27 -13.46
N ASP A 97 0.38 14.24 -13.90
CA ASP A 97 0.73 15.18 -14.99
C ASP A 97 1.89 16.11 -14.60
N GLU A 98 1.85 16.68 -13.39
CA GLU A 98 2.93 17.52 -12.83
C GLU A 98 4.29 16.81 -12.83
N ARG A 99 4.28 15.47 -12.69
CA ARG A 99 5.48 14.62 -12.67
C ARG A 99 5.80 13.99 -14.02
N GLN A 100 4.99 14.25 -15.04
CA GLN A 100 5.06 13.59 -16.35
C GLN A 100 5.10 12.06 -16.24
N ALA A 101 4.46 11.50 -15.21
CA ALA A 101 4.59 10.09 -14.86
C ALA A 101 4.08 9.17 -15.98
N THR A 102 3.00 9.59 -16.66
CA THR A 102 2.44 8.88 -17.82
C THR A 102 3.40 8.85 -19.01
N GLY A 103 4.12 9.95 -19.25
CA GLY A 103 5.12 10.02 -20.33
C GLY A 103 6.35 9.16 -20.06
N LEU A 104 6.67 8.93 -18.78
CA LEU A 104 7.83 8.16 -18.34
C LEU A 104 7.52 6.69 -18.02
N GLY A 105 6.24 6.28 -18.04
CA GLY A 105 5.82 4.93 -17.65
C GLY A 105 6.05 4.64 -16.16
N SER A 106 6.00 5.67 -15.31
CA SER A 106 6.28 5.61 -13.87
C SER A 106 5.04 5.88 -13.02
N GLU A 107 3.84 5.77 -13.59
CA GLU A 107 2.57 6.13 -12.95
C GLU A 107 2.38 5.37 -11.64
N ARG A 108 2.59 4.06 -11.65
CA ARG A 108 2.39 3.24 -10.45
C ARG A 108 3.35 3.63 -9.33
N LEU A 109 4.63 3.86 -9.64
CA LEU A 109 5.61 4.37 -8.68
C LEU A 109 5.21 5.75 -8.14
N ALA A 110 4.72 6.65 -9.00
CA ALA A 110 4.23 7.95 -8.57
C ALA A 110 3.01 7.83 -7.63
N LEU A 111 2.10 6.88 -7.88
CA LEU A 111 0.98 6.60 -6.98
C LEU A 111 1.44 6.05 -5.62
N TYR A 112 2.44 5.16 -5.59
CA TYR A 112 3.05 4.73 -4.31
C TYR A 112 3.53 5.92 -3.50
N GLN A 113 4.24 6.85 -4.14
CA GLN A 113 4.75 8.06 -3.48
C GLN A 113 3.62 8.95 -2.96
N LEU A 114 2.54 9.12 -3.74
CA LEU A 114 1.39 9.91 -3.32
C LEU A 114 0.69 9.30 -2.09
N VAL A 115 0.52 7.97 -2.05
CA VAL A 115 -0.02 7.29 -0.87
C VAL A 115 0.89 7.54 0.33
N GLN A 116 2.21 7.42 0.16
CA GLN A 116 3.18 7.67 1.22
C GLN A 116 3.07 9.09 1.79
N ASP A 117 2.93 10.10 0.92
CA ASP A 117 2.77 11.49 1.31
C ASP A 117 1.48 11.70 2.12
N CYS A 118 0.39 11.04 1.74
CA CYS A 118 -0.89 11.11 2.44
C CYS A 118 -0.80 10.48 3.84
N LEU A 119 -0.21 9.29 3.94
CA LEU A 119 0.00 8.61 5.23
C LEU A 119 0.90 9.44 6.15
N SER A 120 1.98 10.03 5.61
CA SER A 120 2.92 10.86 6.39
C SER A 120 2.27 12.15 6.92
N LYS A 121 1.39 12.78 6.13
CA LYS A 121 0.61 13.95 6.57
C LYS A 121 -0.38 13.58 7.67
N SER A 122 -1.05 12.43 7.54
CA SER A 122 -2.01 11.95 8.55
C SER A 122 -1.33 11.63 9.89
N ALA A 123 -0.09 11.14 9.88
CA ALA A 123 0.69 10.86 11.09
C ALA A 123 1.16 12.14 11.83
N THR A 124 1.23 13.29 11.13
CA THR A 124 1.73 14.56 11.67
C THR A 124 0.61 15.46 12.23
N SER A 125 -0.66 15.08 12.10
CA SER A 125 -1.79 15.83 12.70
C SER A 125 -2.41 15.11 13.91
N PRO A 126 -1.85 15.27 15.12
CA PRO A 126 -2.62 15.22 16.36
C PRO A 126 -2.86 16.63 16.92
N GLN A 127 -4.13 16.90 17.25
CA GLN A 127 -4.69 18.03 18.02
C GLN A 127 -5.16 19.28 17.26
N GLU A 128 -6.49 19.38 17.08
CA GLU A 128 -7.27 20.53 17.56
C GLU A 128 -8.75 20.15 17.66
N VAL A 129 -9.16 19.57 18.81
CA VAL A 129 -10.57 19.54 19.23
C VAL A 129 -10.66 19.85 20.73
N GLN A 130 -11.07 21.09 20.99
CA GLN A 130 -11.89 21.62 22.09
C GLN A 130 -11.56 21.34 23.55
N SER A 131 -11.44 22.43 24.32
CA SER A 131 -12.23 22.62 25.53
C SER A 131 -12.49 24.12 25.75
N SER A 132 -13.65 24.57 25.27
CA SER A 132 -14.41 25.63 25.93
C SER A 132 -15.06 25.04 27.20
N ASP A 133 -15.38 25.92 28.14
CA ASP A 133 -16.05 25.71 29.44
C ASP A 133 -15.19 25.37 30.66
N GLN A 134 -15.15 26.37 31.56
CA GLN A 134 -15.17 26.33 33.04
C GLN A 134 -14.61 27.68 33.54
N THR A 135 -15.20 28.46 34.45
CA THR A 135 -16.48 28.48 35.17
C THR A 135 -16.59 29.90 35.76
N GLU A 136 -17.81 30.38 35.94
CA GLU A 136 -18.15 31.47 36.86
C GLU A 136 -17.39 31.41 38.19
N SER A 137 -16.93 32.57 38.67
CA SER A 137 -17.00 33.01 40.08
C SER A 137 -16.71 34.51 40.17
#